data_AF-A0A1Q3BLP4-F1
#
_entry.id   AF-A0A1Q3BLP4-F1
#
_cell.length_a   1.000
_cell.length_b   1.000
_cell.length_c   1.000
_cell.angle_alpha   90.00
_cell.angle_beta   90.00
_cell.angle_gamma   90.00
#
_symmetry.space_group_name_H-M   'P 1'
#
loop_
_entity.id
_entity.type
_entity.pdbx_description
1 polymer ?
#
loop_
_entity_poly.entity_id
_entity_poly.type
_entity_poly.pdbx_seq_one_letter_code
_entity_poly.pdbx_strand_id
1 'polypeptide(L)'
;LTKTPLPWTNEHTKLIKQIKLYAKEIPCLHLASPLIFKIIETDASDIGYDGILKQLINDKEQLVQYTSGTWNNAQRNYATVKKEILAIVLCVQKFQSDLLNQNFLIRVDCAATNSILTKDIKKLV
;
A
#
# COMPACT_ATOMS: atom_id res chain seq x y z
N LEU A 1 8.73 -20.24 -1.61
CA LEU A 1 7.47 -21.00 -1.78
C LEU A 1 7.74 -22.13 -2.76
N THR A 2 7.48 -23.38 -2.36
CA THR A 2 7.63 -24.54 -3.24
C THR A 2 6.63 -24.46 -4.39
N LYS A 3 7.04 -24.79 -5.62
CA LYS A 3 6.21 -24.70 -6.84
C LYS A 3 4.97 -25.62 -6.81
N THR A 4 4.91 -26.54 -5.86
CA THR A 4 3.76 -27.39 -5.59
C THR A 4 3.09 -26.93 -4.30
N PRO A 5 1.92 -26.28 -4.37
CA PRO A 5 1.15 -25.97 -3.17
C PRO A 5 0.65 -27.28 -2.56
N LEU A 6 0.58 -27.31 -1.22
CA LEU A 6 -0.06 -28.41 -0.50
C LEU A 6 -1.53 -28.52 -0.93
N PRO A 7 -2.09 -29.73 -0.99
CA PRO A 7 -3.50 -29.93 -1.36
C PRO A 7 -4.41 -29.19 -0.39
N TRP A 8 -5.49 -28.62 -0.92
CA TRP A 8 -6.48 -27.91 -0.12
C TRP A 8 -7.24 -28.88 0.79
N THR A 9 -7.25 -28.63 2.10
CA THR A 9 -7.91 -29.49 3.08
C THR A 9 -9.15 -28.82 3.68
N ASN A 10 -9.95 -29.60 4.42
CA ASN A 10 -11.07 -29.08 5.19
C ASN A 10 -10.61 -28.11 6.30
N GLU A 11 -9.39 -28.28 6.81
CA GLU A 11 -8.78 -27.36 7.77
C GLU A 11 -8.50 -26.00 7.15
N HIS A 12 -7.92 -25.94 5.94
CA HIS A 12 -7.73 -24.69 5.20
C HIS A 12 -9.06 -23.96 4.98
N THR A 13 -10.11 -24.71 4.66
CA THR A 13 -11.47 -24.15 4.52
C THR A 13 -11.97 -23.51 5.81
N LYS A 14 -11.75 -24.18 6.96
CA LYS A 14 -12.14 -23.66 8.28
C LYS A 14 -11.36 -22.40 8.63
N LEU A 15 -10.04 -22.39 8.40
CA LEU A 15 -9.17 -21.23 8.61
C LEU A 15 -9.60 -20.03 7.76
N ILE A 16 -9.87 -20.25 6.47
CA ILE A 16 -10.33 -19.18 5.57
C ILE A 16 -11.68 -18.63 6.00
N LYS A 17 -12.59 -19.47 6.49
CA LYS A 17 -13.86 -18.99 7.07
C LYS A 17 -13.61 -18.12 8.31
N GLN A 18 -12.67 -18.48 9.18
CA GLN A 18 -12.30 -17.66 10.33
C GLN A 18 -11.66 -16.33 9.91
N ILE A 19 -10.71 -16.34 8.98
CA ILE A 19 -10.10 -15.11 8.43
C ILE A 19 -11.17 -14.20 7.83
N LYS A 20 -12.13 -14.75 7.08
CA LYS A 20 -13.26 -13.98 6.53
C LYS A 20 -14.17 -13.40 7.61
N LEU A 21 -14.31 -14.05 8.77
CA LEU A 21 -15.04 -13.47 9.90
C LEU A 21 -14.28 -12.31 10.50
N TYR A 22 -12.98 -12.45 10.75
CA TYR A 22 -12.15 -11.33 11.24
C TYR A 22 -12.11 -10.15 10.26
N ALA A 23 -12.10 -10.42 8.95
CA ALA A 23 -12.15 -9.38 7.93
C ALA A 23 -13.46 -8.56 7.93
N LYS A 24 -14.54 -9.06 8.57
CA LYS A 24 -15.76 -8.26 8.77
C LYS A 24 -15.63 -7.25 9.91
N GLU A 25 -14.72 -7.51 10.85
CA GLU A 25 -14.43 -6.67 12.01
C GLU A 25 -13.31 -5.65 11.71
N ILE A 26 -13.03 -5.38 10.43
CA ILE A 26 -12.05 -4.36 10.06
C ILE A 26 -12.56 -3.00 10.57
N PRO A 27 -11.75 -2.25 11.33
CA PRO A 27 -12.17 -0.99 11.91
C PRO A 27 -12.61 0.01 10.83
N CYS A 28 -13.64 0.78 11.15
CA CYS A 28 -14.14 1.83 10.27
C CYS A 28 -13.04 2.87 9.94
N LEU A 29 -13.19 3.47 8.76
CA LEU A 29 -12.37 4.62 8.37
C LEU A 29 -12.63 5.81 9.31
N HIS A 30 -11.57 6.52 9.61
CA HIS A 30 -11.60 7.76 10.37
C HIS A 30 -11.64 8.96 9.43
N LEU A 31 -12.23 10.05 9.90
CA LEU A 31 -12.17 11.31 9.17
C LEU A 31 -10.73 11.83 9.13
N ALA A 32 -10.33 12.29 7.95
CA ALA A 32 -9.02 12.88 7.76
C ALA A 32 -8.92 14.19 8.55
N SER A 33 -7.89 14.31 9.39
CA SER A 33 -7.52 15.59 9.99
C SER A 33 -6.33 16.23 9.27
N PRO A 34 -6.39 17.51 8.88
CA PRO A 34 -5.33 18.19 8.12
C PRO A 34 -4.09 18.56 8.95
N LEU A 35 -4.15 18.44 10.29
CA LEU A 35 -3.04 18.80 11.17
C LEU A 35 -2.26 17.58 11.67
N ILE A 36 -2.71 16.38 11.32
CA ILE A 36 -2.17 15.13 11.85
C ILE A 36 -1.22 14.52 10.85
N PHE A 37 -0.07 14.08 11.35
CA PHE A 37 0.95 13.41 10.56
C PHE A 37 0.38 12.21 9.79
N LYS A 38 0.70 12.15 8.49
CA LYS A 38 0.19 11.14 7.57
C LYS A 38 1.24 10.07 7.28
N ILE A 39 0.76 8.85 7.13
CA ILE A 39 1.55 7.69 6.75
C ILE A 39 0.84 7.04 5.55
N ILE A 40 1.58 6.81 4.47
CA ILE A 40 1.12 6.06 3.31
C ILE A 40 1.85 4.72 3.32
N GLU A 41 1.10 3.64 3.20
CA GLU A 41 1.65 2.32 2.90
C GLU A 41 1.24 1.94 1.49
N THR A 42 2.15 1.38 0.72
CA THR A 42 1.86 0.93 -0.64
C THR A 42 2.45 -0.45 -0.86
N ASP A 43 1.75 -1.27 -1.65
CA ASP A 43 2.22 -2.55 -2.15
C ASP A 43 1.98 -2.64 -3.66
N ALA A 44 2.83 -3.39 -4.35
CA ALA A 44 2.71 -3.67 -5.77
C ALA A 44 2.84 -5.17 -6.05
N SER A 45 1.81 -5.71 -6.68
CA SER A 45 1.81 -7.08 -7.19
C SER A 45 2.02 -7.13 -8.69
N ASP A 46 2.07 -8.33 -9.26
CA ASP A 46 2.08 -8.50 -10.72
C ASP A 46 0.77 -8.09 -11.40
N ILE A 47 -0.32 -7.95 -10.65
CA ILE A 47 -1.66 -7.70 -11.17
C ILE A 47 -2.06 -6.23 -11.01
N GLY A 48 -1.62 -5.59 -9.93
CA GLY A 48 -2.02 -4.24 -9.57
C GLY A 48 -1.24 -3.69 -8.39
N TYR A 49 -1.70 -2.55 -7.88
CA TYR A 49 -1.21 -1.93 -6.66
C TYR A 49 -2.33 -1.75 -5.66
N ASP A 50 -1.91 -1.55 -4.42
CA ASP A 50 -2.75 -1.00 -3.37
C ASP A 50 -1.99 0.05 -2.57
N GLY A 51 -2.76 0.82 -1.80
CA GLY A 51 -2.22 1.73 -0.82
C GLY A 51 -3.23 2.15 0.22
N ILE A 52 -2.70 2.51 1.38
CA ILE A 52 -3.46 2.85 2.58
C ILE A 52 -2.95 4.18 3.10
N LEU A 53 -3.85 5.15 3.24
CA LEU A 53 -3.59 6.39 3.96
C LEU A 53 -3.98 6.21 5.43
N LYS A 54 -3.02 6.50 6.31
CA LYS A 54 -3.17 6.48 7.76
C LYS A 54 -2.80 7.83 8.36
N GLN A 55 -3.28 8.07 9.57
CA GLN A 55 -2.90 9.21 10.38
C GLN A 55 -2.48 8.76 11.78
N LEU A 56 -1.52 9.45 12.37
CA LEU A 56 -0.96 9.10 13.68
C LEU A 56 -1.54 10.00 14.78
N ILE A 57 -2.45 9.48 15.60
CA ILE A 57 -3.07 10.20 16.71
C ILE A 57 -2.74 9.48 18.01
N ASN A 58 -2.10 10.18 18.96
CA ASN A 58 -1.69 9.62 20.26
C ASN A 58 -0.93 8.29 20.10
N ASP A 59 0.06 8.29 19.19
CA ASP A 59 0.87 7.12 18.82
C ASP A 59 0.11 5.91 18.28
N LYS A 60 -1.17 6.10 17.91
CA LYS A 60 -2.00 5.06 17.27
C LYS A 60 -2.28 5.42 15.84
N GLU A 61 -2.09 4.44 14.96
CA GLU A 61 -2.40 4.57 13.55
C GLU A 61 -3.90 4.38 13.32
N GLN A 62 -4.52 5.36 12.67
CA GLN A 62 -5.90 5.32 12.25
C GLN A 62 -6.00 5.28 10.74
N LEU A 63 -6.82 4.37 10.22
CA LEU A 63 -7.09 4.22 8.80
C LEU A 63 -7.97 5.38 8.33
N VAL A 64 -7.57 6.05 7.25
CA VAL A 64 -8.28 7.20 6.70
C VAL A 64 -8.87 6.85 5.33
N GLN A 65 -8.07 6.25 4.45
CA GLN A 65 -8.49 5.95 3.09
C GLN A 65 -7.74 4.76 2.51
N TYR A 66 -8.40 4.03 1.60
CA TYR A 66 -7.81 2.99 0.78
C TYR A 66 -7.78 3.39 -0.68
N THR A 67 -6.79 2.90 -1.41
CA THR A 67 -6.77 2.91 -2.86
C THR A 67 -6.21 1.60 -3.38
N SER A 68 -6.69 1.19 -4.55
CA SER A 68 -6.11 0.10 -5.30
C SER A 68 -6.43 0.27 -6.77
N GLY A 69 -5.65 -0.37 -7.62
CA GLY A 69 -5.86 -0.34 -9.05
C GLY A 69 -5.16 -1.49 -9.74
N THR A 70 -5.63 -1.84 -10.94
CA THR A 70 -5.01 -2.89 -11.76
C THR A 70 -4.07 -2.28 -12.78
N TRP A 71 -3.01 -3.01 -13.11
CA TRP A 71 -2.07 -2.61 -14.13
C TRP A 71 -2.66 -2.75 -15.53
N ASN A 72 -2.41 -1.76 -16.38
CA ASN A 72 -2.62 -1.89 -17.81
C ASN A 72 -1.58 -2.84 -18.44
N ASN A 73 -1.77 -3.22 -19.70
CA ASN A 73 -0.91 -4.20 -20.38
C ASN A 73 0.57 -3.81 -20.40
N ALA A 74 0.89 -2.52 -20.52
CA ALA A 74 2.27 -2.06 -20.50
C ALA A 74 2.87 -2.12 -19.09
N GLN A 75 2.13 -1.67 -18.08
CA GLN A 75 2.55 -1.62 -16.68
C GLN A 75 2.80 -3.02 -16.09
N ARG A 76 2.04 -4.04 -16.52
CA ARG A 76 2.27 -5.44 -16.09
C ARG A 76 3.66 -5.95 -16.44
N ASN A 77 4.23 -5.45 -17.52
CA ASN A 77 5.56 -5.83 -18.00
C ASN A 77 6.70 -5.04 -17.34
N TYR A 78 6.39 -4.10 -16.44
CA TYR A 78 7.42 -3.39 -15.69
C TYR A 78 8.12 -4.33 -14.70
N ALA A 79 9.42 -4.09 -14.49
CA ALA A 79 10.16 -4.74 -13.42
C ALA A 79 9.52 -4.41 -12.07
N THR A 80 9.59 -5.34 -11.11
CA THR A 80 8.96 -5.21 -9.78
C THR A 80 9.25 -3.86 -9.14
N VAL A 81 10.51 -3.43 -9.12
CA VAL A 81 10.90 -2.15 -8.52
C VAL A 81 10.27 -0.92 -9.21
N LYS A 82 10.02 -0.99 -10.53
CA LYS A 82 9.29 0.06 -11.24
C LYS A 82 7.80 0.04 -10.91
N LYS A 83 7.21 -1.15 -10.67
CA LYS A 83 5.82 -1.27 -10.21
C LYS A 83 5.67 -0.68 -8.81
N GLU A 84 6.61 -0.94 -7.90
CA GLU A 84 6.65 -0.32 -6.56
C GLU A 84 6.66 1.21 -6.64
N ILE A 85 7.58 1.78 -7.43
CA ILE A 85 7.66 3.23 -7.58
C ILE A 85 6.38 3.80 -8.19
N LEU A 86 5.81 3.12 -9.18
CA LEU A 86 4.55 3.53 -9.79
C LEU A 86 3.39 3.47 -8.79
N ALA A 87 3.32 2.44 -7.93
CA ALA A 87 2.34 2.32 -6.87
C ALA A 87 2.43 3.51 -5.90
N ILE A 88 3.64 3.89 -5.48
CA ILE A 88 3.88 5.09 -4.65
C ILE A 88 3.30 6.33 -5.33
N VAL A 89 3.66 6.57 -6.60
CA VAL A 89 3.21 7.76 -7.34
C VAL A 89 1.68 7.80 -7.43
N LEU A 90 1.04 6.69 -7.79
CA LEU A 90 -0.41 6.61 -7.94
C LEU A 90 -1.13 6.80 -6.59
N CYS A 91 -0.59 6.25 -5.50
CA CYS A 91 -1.15 6.44 -4.17
C CYS A 91 -1.03 7.88 -3.69
N VAL A 92 0.13 8.51 -3.87
CA VAL A 92 0.34 9.93 -3.53
C VAL A 92 -0.58 10.82 -4.37
N GLN A 93 -0.73 10.55 -5.66
CA GLN A 93 -1.67 11.28 -6.52
C GLN A 93 -3.11 11.11 -6.06
N LYS A 94 -3.50 9.90 -5.63
CA LYS A 94 -4.85 9.65 -5.11
C LYS A 94 -5.13 10.39 -3.81
N PHE A 95 -4.15 10.46 -2.91
CA PHE A 95 -4.26 11.07 -1.58
C PHE A 95 -3.82 12.54 -1.55
N GLN A 96 -3.62 13.17 -2.71
CA GLN A 96 -3.05 14.52 -2.81
C GLN A 96 -3.79 15.58 -1.97
N SER A 97 -5.11 15.45 -1.80
CA SER A 97 -5.94 16.35 -1.00
C SER A 97 -5.53 16.36 0.47
N ASP A 98 -5.14 15.21 1.00
CA ASP A 98 -4.83 14.99 2.41
C ASP A 98 -3.36 15.22 2.74
N LEU A 99 -2.50 15.22 1.73
CA LEU A 99 -1.05 15.34 1.83
C LEU A 99 -0.53 16.74 1.51
N LEU A 100 -1.37 17.60 0.95
CA LEU A 100 -0.96 18.93 0.49
C LEU A 100 -0.33 19.73 1.63
N ASN A 101 0.85 20.28 1.37
CA ASN A 101 1.63 21.11 2.31
C ASN A 101 1.97 20.41 3.64
N GLN A 102 2.04 19.09 3.67
CA GLN A 102 2.40 18.32 4.86
C GLN A 102 3.60 17.42 4.58
N ASN A 103 4.44 17.24 5.60
CA ASN A 103 5.40 16.14 5.60
C ASN A 103 4.67 14.85 5.96
N PHE A 104 5.00 13.77 5.25
CA PHE A 104 4.40 12.46 5.46
C PHE A 104 5.45 11.36 5.31
N LEU A 105 5.14 10.19 5.87
CA LEU A 105 5.96 8.98 5.75
C LEU A 105 5.39 8.06 4.68
N ILE A 106 6.24 7.54 3.81
CA ILE A 106 5.88 6.44 2.89
C ILE A 106 6.57 5.17 3.39
N ARG A 107 5.80 4.09 3.57
CA ARG A 107 6.32 2.75 3.90
C ARG A 107 6.06 1.81 2.73
N VAL A 108 7.11 1.11 2.34
CA VAL A 108 7.13 0.13 1.25
C VAL A 108 7.91 -1.09 1.70
N ASP A 109 7.56 -2.25 1.16
CA ASP A 109 8.21 -3.54 1.48
C ASP A 109 9.53 -3.74 0.70
N CYS A 110 9.75 -2.97 -0.37
CA CYS A 110 10.92 -3.09 -1.23
C CYS A 110 12.08 -2.19 -0.80
N ALA A 111 13.15 -2.81 -0.28
CA ALA A 111 14.37 -2.11 0.14
C ALA A 111 15.07 -1.31 -0.99
N ALA A 112 14.93 -1.75 -2.25
CA ALA A 112 15.57 -1.09 -3.39
C ALA A 112 14.94 0.28 -3.69
N THR A 113 13.66 0.47 -3.37
CA THR A 113 12.87 1.66 -3.72
C THR A 113 13.45 2.94 -3.14
N ASN A 114 13.88 2.93 -1.87
CA ASN A 114 14.51 4.08 -1.22
C ASN A 114 15.78 4.54 -1.96
N SER A 115 16.61 3.59 -2.40
CA SER A 115 17.87 3.91 -3.09
C SER A 115 17.67 4.52 -4.48
N ILE A 116 16.56 4.16 -5.14
CA ILE A 116 16.25 4.63 -6.50
C ILE A 116 15.57 5.99 -6.44
N LEU A 117 14.58 6.15 -5.55
CA LEU A 117 13.92 7.44 -5.33
C LEU A 117 14.93 8.52 -4.98
N THR A 118 15.88 8.24 -4.08
CA THR A 118 16.92 9.20 -3.70
C THR A 118 17.89 9.53 -4.83
N LYS A 119 18.17 8.60 -5.75
CA LYS A 119 19.01 8.86 -6.93
C LYS A 119 18.28 9.69 -7.98
N ASP A 120 17.01 9.39 -8.24
CA ASP A 120 16.23 10.05 -9.29
C ASP A 120 15.74 11.43 -8.86
N ILE A 121 15.37 11.62 -7.58
CA ILE A 121 15.03 12.95 -7.03
C ILE A 121 16.23 13.90 -7.08
N LYS A 122 17.44 13.42 -6.76
CA LYS A 122 18.67 14.22 -6.87
C LYS A 122 19.04 14.65 -8.29
N LYS A 123 18.43 14.05 -9.33
CA LYS A 123 18.60 14.48 -10.72
C LYS A 123 17.54 15.50 -11.17
N LEU A 124 16.47 15.66 -10.39
CA LEU A 124 15.38 16.59 -10.67
C LEU A 124 15.56 17.94 -9.95
N VAL A 125 16.47 18.00 -8.98
CA VAL A 125 16.93 19.22 -8.28
C VAL A 125 18.31 19.59 -8.81
#